data_AF-A0A7M4DHJ1-F1
#
_entry.id   AF-A0A7M4DHJ1-F1
#
_cell.length_a   1.000
_cell.length_b   1.000
_cell.length_c   1.000
_cell.angle_alpha   90.00
_cell.angle_beta   90.00
_cell.angle_gamma   90.00
#
_symmetry.space_group_name_H-M   'P 1'
#
loop_
_entity.id
_entity.type
_entity.pdbx_description
1 polymer ?
#
loop_
_entity_poly.entity_id
_entity_poly.type
_entity_poly.pdbx_seq_one_letter_code
_entity_poly.pdbx_strand_id
1 'polypeptide(L)'
;MASDVMAGIQLLATVGLLWVTYRYARTTKSMADTAKEAASESARATAAAERSADAARHAAAVAQSRIRPSFTGRWVAVAPLKAEGEYTACLLIVSTGDAVVVQNVRIRRAFRQSALADPMTRAAVTDEKLVPHGSDARLPRRMHQGESLLLTNPSIQHDVGDPFVRFLLELDYTFTDDGTAGDTYAVAVDAER
;
A
#
# COMPACT_ATOMS: atom_id res chain seq x y z
N MET A 1 61.42 -37.11 -63.59
CA MET A 1 60.03 -36.94 -64.07
C MET A 1 58.99 -37.51 -63.11
N ALA A 2 59.11 -38.74 -62.58
CA ALA A 2 58.12 -39.28 -61.63
C ALA A 2 58.16 -38.62 -60.23
N SER A 3 59.31 -38.16 -59.75
CA SER A 3 59.46 -37.50 -58.44
C SER A 3 58.79 -36.13 -58.37
N ASP A 4 58.90 -35.34 -59.44
CA ASP A 4 58.37 -33.96 -59.48
C ASP A 4 56.84 -33.93 -59.54
N VAL A 5 56.23 -34.95 -60.18
CA VAL A 5 54.78 -35.14 -60.21
C VAL A 5 54.25 -35.51 -58.82
N MET A 6 54.94 -36.40 -58.10
CA MET A 6 54.55 -36.77 -56.73
C MET A 6 54.70 -35.61 -55.74
N ALA A 7 55.77 -34.81 -55.87
CA ALA A 7 55.95 -33.60 -55.07
C ALA A 7 54.85 -32.55 -55.35
N GLY A 8 54.44 -32.38 -56.62
CA GLY A 8 53.34 -31.50 -56.99
C GLY A 8 51.98 -31.93 -56.44
N ILE A 9 51.68 -33.24 -56.47
CA ILE A 9 50.45 -33.80 -55.89
C ILE A 9 50.44 -33.62 -54.37
N GLN A 10 51.57 -33.86 -53.70
CA GLN A 10 51.67 -33.70 -52.25
C GLN A 10 51.52 -32.23 -51.83
N LEU A 11 52.06 -31.29 -52.60
CA LEU A 11 51.89 -29.86 -52.36
C LEU A 11 50.44 -29.42 -52.55
N LEU A 12 49.76 -29.88 -53.61
CA LEU A 12 48.34 -29.61 -53.83
C LEU A 12 47.46 -30.20 -52.72
N ALA A 13 47.76 -31.41 -52.25
CA ALA A 13 47.06 -32.03 -51.13
C ALA A 13 47.25 -31.23 -49.83
N THR A 14 48.46 -30.72 -49.58
CA THR A 14 48.78 -29.92 -48.39
C THR A 14 48.07 -28.57 -48.43
N VAL A 15 48.05 -27.89 -49.58
CA VAL A 15 47.32 -26.64 -49.78
C VAL A 15 45.81 -26.85 -49.66
N GLY A 16 45.28 -27.94 -50.21
CA GLY A 16 43.87 -28.32 -50.08
C GLY A 16 43.48 -28.56 -48.61
N LEU A 17 44.30 -29.28 -47.85
CA LEU A 17 44.08 -29.54 -46.43
C LEU A 17 44.14 -28.25 -45.61
N LEU A 18 45.08 -27.35 -45.93
CA LEU A 18 45.21 -26.04 -45.27
C LEU A 18 44.01 -25.13 -45.56
N TRP A 19 43.44 -25.20 -46.76
CA TRP A 19 42.23 -24.45 -47.11
C TRP A 19 41.00 -24.97 -46.37
N VAL A 20 40.86 -26.29 -46.24
CA VAL A 20 39.76 -26.91 -45.48
C VAL A 20 39.85 -26.57 -43.99
N THR A 21 41.03 -26.66 -43.39
CA THR A 21 41.22 -26.30 -41.98
C THR A 21 40.99 -24.82 -41.73
N TYR A 22 41.43 -23.93 -42.64
CA TYR A 22 41.13 -22.51 -42.59
C TYR A 22 39.62 -22.23 -42.67
N ARG A 23 38.91 -22.89 -43.59
CA ARG A 23 37.45 -22.74 -43.73
C ARG A 23 36.72 -23.22 -42.48
N TYR A 24 37.12 -24.36 -41.92
CA TYR A 24 36.55 -24.90 -40.70
C TYR A 24 36.78 -23.97 -39.50
N ALA A 25 38.02 -23.48 -39.32
CA ALA A 25 38.33 -22.51 -38.25
C ALA A 25 37.52 -21.21 -38.39
N ARG A 26 37.35 -20.72 -39.62
CA ARG A 26 36.55 -19.51 -39.90
C ARG A 26 35.07 -19.74 -39.58
N THR A 27 34.49 -20.90 -39.91
CA THR A 27 33.09 -21.21 -39.58
C THR A 27 32.88 -21.36 -38.08
N THR A 28 33.79 -22.00 -37.36
CA THR A 28 33.70 -22.17 -35.91
C THR A 28 33.80 -20.82 -35.19
N LYS A 29 34.67 -19.93 -35.65
CA LYS A 29 34.76 -18.56 -35.12
C LYS A 29 33.46 -17.78 -35.35
N SER A 30 32.91 -17.83 -36.57
CA SER A 30 31.63 -17.17 -36.89
C SER A 30 30.48 -17.67 -36.02
N MET A 31 30.43 -18.98 -35.76
CA MET A 31 29.40 -19.56 -34.89
C MET A 31 29.56 -19.11 -33.43
N ALA A 32 30.80 -19.05 -32.92
CA ALA A 32 31.08 -18.58 -31.57
C ALA A 32 30.70 -17.09 -31.40
N ASP A 33 30.98 -16.26 -32.39
CA ASP A 33 30.63 -14.84 -32.38
C ASP A 33 29.09 -14.67 -32.40
N THR A 34 28.38 -15.40 -33.25
CA THR A 34 26.89 -15.36 -33.28
C THR A 34 26.26 -15.90 -32.00
N ALA A 35 26.83 -16.94 -31.38
CA ALA A 35 26.34 -17.48 -30.12
C ALA A 35 26.55 -16.50 -28.96
N LYS A 36 27.67 -15.78 -28.96
CA LYS A 36 27.95 -14.72 -27.97
C LYS A 36 27.00 -13.55 -28.12
N GLU A 37 26.70 -13.15 -29.35
CA GLU A 37 25.77 -12.06 -29.65
C GLU A 37 24.34 -12.44 -29.20
N ALA A 38 23.85 -13.63 -29.56
CA ALA A 38 22.56 -14.15 -29.13
C ALA A 38 22.46 -14.31 -27.60
N ALA A 39 23.54 -14.74 -26.93
CA ALA A 39 23.59 -14.82 -25.47
C ALA A 39 23.52 -13.42 -24.82
N SER A 40 24.18 -12.43 -25.43
CA SER A 40 24.14 -11.05 -24.94
C SER A 40 22.77 -10.40 -25.11
N GLU A 41 22.08 -10.70 -26.22
CA GLU A 41 20.70 -10.25 -26.45
C GLU A 41 19.73 -10.93 -25.49
N SER A 42 19.89 -12.24 -25.27
CA SER A 42 19.10 -12.98 -24.29
C SER A 42 19.28 -12.44 -22.87
N ALA A 43 20.52 -12.13 -22.46
CA ALA A 43 20.80 -11.53 -21.16
C ALA A 43 20.15 -10.15 -21.00
N ARG A 44 20.16 -9.33 -22.06
CA ARG A 44 19.48 -8.02 -22.08
C ARG A 44 17.96 -8.17 -21.98
N ALA A 45 17.38 -9.14 -22.69
CA ALA A 45 15.96 -9.43 -22.65
C ALA A 45 15.52 -9.91 -21.25
N THR A 46 16.29 -10.81 -20.62
CA THR A 46 16.03 -11.26 -19.25
C THR A 46 16.13 -10.11 -18.25
N ALA A 47 17.17 -9.27 -18.34
CA ALA A 47 17.31 -8.09 -17.46
C ALA A 47 16.20 -7.03 -17.67
N ALA A 48 15.63 -6.93 -18.87
CA ALA A 48 14.46 -6.09 -19.12
C ALA A 48 13.18 -6.70 -18.53
N ALA A 49 13.03 -8.03 -18.61
CA ALA A 49 11.92 -8.75 -18.01
C ALA A 49 11.95 -8.69 -16.47
N GLU A 50 13.12 -8.83 -15.85
CA GLU A 50 13.31 -8.68 -14.39
C GLU A 50 12.93 -7.28 -13.92
N ARG A 51 13.42 -6.23 -14.59
CA ARG A 51 13.03 -4.85 -14.27
C ARG A 51 11.52 -4.61 -14.41
N SER A 52 10.90 -5.21 -15.42
CA SER A 52 9.45 -5.13 -15.61
C SER A 52 8.68 -5.88 -14.51
N ALA A 53 9.18 -7.03 -14.07
CA ALA A 53 8.60 -7.81 -12.98
C ALA A 53 8.74 -7.06 -11.64
N ASP A 54 9.87 -6.42 -11.37
CA ASP A 54 10.05 -5.62 -10.17
C ASP A 54 9.18 -4.36 -10.18
N ALA A 55 9.06 -3.68 -11.33
CA ALA A 55 8.10 -2.58 -11.48
C ALA A 55 6.65 -3.04 -11.24
N ALA A 56 6.27 -4.22 -11.74
CA ALA A 56 4.94 -4.79 -11.50
C ALA A 56 4.74 -5.19 -10.02
N ARG A 57 5.76 -5.72 -9.34
CA ARG A 57 5.72 -6.02 -7.90
C ARG A 57 5.60 -4.76 -7.06
N HIS A 58 6.34 -3.70 -7.39
CA HIS A 58 6.19 -2.40 -6.72
C HIS A 58 4.80 -1.80 -6.96
N ALA A 59 4.29 -1.84 -8.19
CA ALA A 59 2.93 -1.40 -8.49
C ALA A 59 1.87 -2.23 -7.75
N ALA A 60 2.07 -3.54 -7.62
CA ALA A 60 1.19 -4.42 -6.86
C ALA A 60 1.26 -4.14 -5.35
N ALA A 61 2.44 -3.84 -4.78
CA ALA A 61 2.58 -3.46 -3.38
C ALA A 61 1.90 -2.12 -3.08
N VAL A 62 2.04 -1.13 -3.97
CA VAL A 62 1.33 0.16 -3.90
C VAL A 62 -0.17 -0.03 -4.07
N ALA A 63 -0.62 -0.92 -4.96
CA ALA A 63 -2.03 -1.26 -5.07
C ALA A 63 -2.54 -1.99 -3.82
N GLN A 64 -1.73 -2.86 -3.20
CA GLN A 64 -2.12 -3.61 -2.01
C GLN A 64 -2.20 -2.73 -0.76
N SER A 65 -1.36 -1.70 -0.63
CA SER A 65 -1.51 -0.68 0.41
C SER A 65 -2.76 0.19 0.20
N ARG A 66 -3.19 0.40 -1.05
CA ARG A 66 -4.51 1.00 -1.37
C ARG A 66 -5.68 0.06 -1.02
N ILE A 67 -5.48 -1.26 -0.96
CA ILE A 67 -6.57 -2.23 -0.81
C ILE A 67 -7.08 -2.39 0.63
N ARG A 68 -6.32 -2.03 1.69
CA ARG A 68 -6.82 -2.11 3.09
C ARG A 68 -6.28 -1.01 4.00
N PRO A 69 -6.82 0.22 3.92
CA PRO A 69 -6.65 1.16 5.02
C PRO A 69 -7.26 0.54 6.29
N SER A 70 -6.54 0.65 7.40
CA SER A 70 -7.00 0.17 8.70
C SER A 70 -7.13 1.35 9.65
N PHE A 71 -8.25 1.41 10.35
CA PHE A 71 -8.57 2.46 11.31
C PHE A 71 -8.81 1.83 12.66
N THR A 72 -8.17 2.39 13.69
CA THR A 72 -8.43 2.04 15.09
C THR A 72 -9.01 3.25 15.79
N GLY A 73 -9.83 3.02 16.81
CA GLY A 73 -10.42 4.10 17.58
C GLY A 73 -10.38 3.83 19.08
N ARG A 74 -10.29 4.90 19.86
CA ARG A 74 -10.31 4.87 21.33
C ARG A 74 -11.16 6.01 21.88
N TRP A 75 -11.90 5.73 22.95
CA TRP A 75 -12.54 6.77 23.74
C TRP A 75 -11.49 7.53 24.57
N VAL A 76 -11.51 8.86 24.54
CA VAL A 76 -10.58 9.71 25.29
C VAL A 76 -11.33 10.90 25.89
N ALA A 77 -11.25 11.05 27.21
CA ALA A 77 -11.67 12.29 27.86
C ALA A 77 -10.55 13.33 27.74
N VAL A 78 -10.82 14.46 27.10
CA VAL A 78 -9.83 15.52 26.89
C VAL A 78 -10.19 16.73 27.75
N ALA A 79 -9.23 17.16 28.57
CA ALA A 79 -9.35 18.38 29.37
C ALA A 79 -9.12 19.61 28.48
N PRO A 80 -9.95 20.66 28.55
CA PRO A 80 -9.73 21.88 27.80
C PRO A 80 -8.45 22.59 28.27
N LEU A 81 -7.69 23.12 27.31
CA LEU A 81 -6.41 23.81 27.52
C LEU A 81 -6.51 25.14 28.31
N LYS A 82 -7.73 25.67 28.52
CA LYS A 82 -7.96 26.90 29.26
C LYS A 82 -9.15 26.74 30.22
N ALA A 83 -8.80 26.71 31.51
CA ALA A 83 -9.64 26.92 32.69
C ALA A 83 -10.78 25.91 32.98
N GLU A 84 -10.69 25.35 34.19
CA GLU A 84 -11.77 24.83 35.02
C GLU A 84 -12.69 23.74 34.43
N GLY A 85 -12.21 22.50 34.54
CA GLY A 85 -13.00 21.44 35.16
C GLY A 85 -13.94 20.62 34.27
N GLU A 86 -14.23 21.03 33.04
CA GLU A 86 -15.17 20.29 32.18
C GLU A 86 -14.44 19.46 31.11
N TYR A 87 -14.34 18.14 31.32
CA TYR A 87 -13.78 17.23 30.34
C TYR A 87 -14.71 17.12 29.13
N THR A 88 -14.18 17.32 27.93
CA THR A 88 -14.90 17.05 26.69
C THR A 88 -14.66 15.60 26.28
N ALA A 89 -15.74 14.83 26.13
CA ALA A 89 -15.64 13.48 25.60
C ALA A 89 -15.27 13.51 24.12
N CYS A 90 -14.19 12.80 23.77
CA CYS A 90 -13.69 12.70 22.41
C CYS A 90 -13.45 11.24 22.01
N LEU A 91 -13.56 10.98 20.71
CA LEU A 91 -13.18 9.75 20.06
C LEU A 91 -11.89 10.02 19.29
N LEU A 92 -10.82 9.34 19.68
CA LEU A 92 -9.55 9.33 18.98
C LEU A 92 -9.62 8.28 17.87
N ILE A 93 -9.43 8.66 16.62
CA ILE A 93 -9.32 7.75 15.48
C ILE A 93 -7.90 7.82 14.93
N VAL A 94 -7.25 6.68 14.83
CA VAL A 94 -5.90 6.55 14.28
C VAL A 94 -6.00 5.77 12.97
N SER A 95 -5.46 6.35 11.90
CA SER A 95 -5.30 5.65 10.63
C SER A 95 -3.93 4.95 10.59
N THR A 96 -3.92 3.70 10.15
CA THR A 96 -2.70 2.93 9.87
C THR A 96 -2.54 2.82 8.36
N GLY A 97 -1.52 3.48 7.82
CA GLY A 97 -1.20 3.56 6.40
C GLY A 97 -1.15 5.00 5.87
N ASP A 98 -0.15 5.28 5.04
CA ASP A 98 0.23 6.65 4.63
C ASP A 98 -0.56 7.17 3.41
N ALA A 99 -1.68 6.55 3.04
CA ALA A 99 -2.33 6.80 1.75
C ALA A 99 -3.77 7.34 1.84
N VAL A 100 -4.31 7.61 3.02
CA VAL A 100 -5.72 7.98 3.19
C VAL A 100 -5.94 9.27 3.98
N VAL A 101 -6.97 10.01 3.57
CA VAL A 101 -7.47 11.22 4.22
C VAL A 101 -8.89 10.95 4.67
N VAL A 102 -9.18 11.10 5.96
CA VAL A 102 -10.54 10.96 6.48
C VAL A 102 -11.32 12.26 6.20
N GLN A 103 -12.45 12.13 5.51
CA GLN A 103 -13.29 13.26 5.09
C GLN A 103 -14.42 13.53 6.07
N ASN A 104 -15.09 12.47 6.51
CA ASN A 104 -16.20 12.56 7.45
C ASN A 104 -16.19 11.36 8.37
N VAL A 105 -16.60 11.57 9.62
CA VAL A 105 -16.87 10.50 10.58
C VAL A 105 -18.25 10.68 11.18
N ARG A 106 -19.02 9.61 11.22
CA ARG A 106 -20.38 9.58 11.76
C ARG A 106 -20.54 8.44 12.75
N ILE A 107 -21.29 8.69 13.81
CA ILE A 107 -21.79 7.65 14.70
C ILE A 107 -23.01 7.04 14.01
N ARG A 108 -22.91 5.80 13.51
CA ARG A 108 -24.11 5.07 13.07
C ARG A 108 -24.97 4.74 14.28
N ARG A 109 -24.33 4.22 15.33
CA ARG A 109 -24.98 3.83 16.59
C ARG A 109 -24.00 3.97 17.75
N ALA A 110 -24.45 4.50 18.88
CA ALA A 110 -23.74 4.42 20.14
C ALA A 110 -24.63 3.82 21.22
N PHE A 111 -24.02 3.08 22.15
CA PHE A 111 -24.71 2.34 23.20
C PHE A 111 -24.18 2.75 24.57
N ARG A 112 -25.11 2.98 25.50
CA ARG A 112 -24.80 3.24 26.91
C ARG A 112 -24.78 1.96 27.73
N GLN A 113 -24.25 2.01 28.94
CA GLN A 113 -24.16 0.86 29.82
C GLN A 113 -25.55 0.32 30.19
N SER A 114 -26.52 1.21 30.42
CA SER A 114 -27.93 0.85 30.63
C SER A 114 -28.49 0.00 29.48
N ALA A 115 -28.00 0.20 28.26
CA ALA A 115 -28.42 -0.54 27.07
C ALA A 115 -27.92 -1.98 27.01
N LEU A 116 -26.95 -2.36 27.84
CA LEU A 116 -26.52 -3.76 27.97
C LEU A 116 -27.48 -4.58 28.84
N ALA A 117 -28.32 -3.93 29.65
CA ALA A 117 -29.23 -4.61 30.58
C ALA A 117 -30.56 -5.04 29.94
N ASP A 118 -30.92 -4.50 28.76
CA ASP A 118 -32.17 -4.81 28.06
C ASP A 118 -31.90 -5.33 26.63
N PRO A 119 -32.37 -6.55 26.27
CA PRO A 119 -32.19 -7.11 24.93
C PRO A 119 -32.91 -6.34 23.80
N MET A 120 -33.82 -5.42 24.13
CA MET A 120 -34.49 -4.53 23.17
C MET A 120 -33.77 -3.20 22.94
N THR A 121 -32.61 -2.96 23.56
CA THR A 121 -32.16 -1.58 23.70
C THR A 121 -31.80 -0.91 22.38
N ARG A 122 -32.46 0.23 22.16
CA ARG A 122 -32.19 1.16 21.07
C ARG A 122 -30.84 1.84 21.29
N ALA A 123 -30.13 2.12 20.20
CA ALA A 123 -28.94 2.96 20.27
C ALA A 123 -29.30 4.31 20.91
N ALA A 124 -28.49 4.76 21.87
CA ALA A 124 -28.69 6.04 22.56
C ALA A 124 -28.43 7.23 21.63
N VAL A 125 -27.54 7.05 20.65
CA VAL A 125 -27.24 8.03 19.61
C VAL A 125 -27.22 7.32 18.26
N THR A 126 -27.82 7.93 17.25
CA THR A 126 -27.89 7.40 15.89
C THR A 126 -27.67 8.48 14.86
N ASP A 127 -26.89 8.17 13.83
CA ASP A 127 -26.62 9.01 12.66
C ASP A 127 -26.06 10.42 12.97
N GLU A 128 -25.25 10.53 14.03
CA GLU A 128 -24.67 11.81 14.46
C GLU A 128 -23.30 12.07 13.86
N LYS A 129 -23.11 13.27 13.31
CA LYS A 129 -21.82 13.65 12.70
C LYS A 129 -20.83 14.08 13.79
N LEU A 130 -19.63 13.51 13.75
CA LEU A 130 -18.54 13.96 14.60
C LEU A 130 -17.81 15.16 14.00
N VAL A 131 -17.35 16.06 14.87
CA VAL A 131 -16.57 17.23 14.49
C VAL A 131 -15.17 17.17 15.11
N PRO A 132 -14.14 17.68 14.43
CA PRO A 132 -12.80 17.77 15.00
C PRO A 132 -12.77 18.63 16.27
N HIS A 133 -12.00 18.21 17.27
CA HIS A 133 -11.82 18.92 18.54
C HIS A 133 -10.45 19.63 18.60
N GLY A 134 -10.39 20.84 19.16
CA GLY A 134 -9.14 21.51 19.51
C GLY A 134 -8.27 21.92 18.31
N SER A 135 -7.01 21.47 18.29
CA SER A 135 -6.06 21.71 17.20
C SER A 135 -6.61 21.25 15.85
N ASP A 136 -7.37 20.15 15.86
CA ASP A 136 -7.88 19.49 14.66
C ASP A 136 -8.95 20.34 13.96
N ALA A 137 -9.67 21.18 14.70
CA ALA A 137 -10.64 22.12 14.13
C ALA A 137 -9.98 23.21 13.27
N ARG A 138 -8.69 23.49 13.48
CA ARG A 138 -7.92 24.48 12.70
C ARG A 138 -7.26 23.86 11.48
N LEU A 139 -7.21 22.54 11.43
CA LEU A 139 -6.57 21.84 10.34
C LEU A 139 -7.55 21.81 9.15
N PRO A 140 -7.03 21.83 7.90
CA PRO A 140 -7.90 21.77 6.73
C PRO A 140 -8.81 20.53 6.81
N ARG A 141 -10.04 20.59 6.29
CA ARG A 141 -10.94 19.40 6.18
C ARG A 141 -10.28 18.20 5.47
N ARG A 142 -9.16 18.44 4.78
CA ARG A 142 -8.25 17.44 4.23
C ARG A 142 -7.12 17.25 5.26
N MET A 143 -7.18 16.18 6.03
CA MET A 143 -6.19 15.87 7.07
C MET A 143 -5.94 14.37 7.17
N HIS A 144 -4.72 13.93 7.45
CA HIS A 144 -3.58 13.74 6.54
C HIS A 144 -2.96 12.37 6.91
N GLN A 145 -2.05 11.88 6.06
CA GLN A 145 -1.30 10.62 6.17
C GLN A 145 -0.85 10.30 7.61
N GLY A 146 -1.31 9.17 8.17
CA GLY A 146 -0.75 8.65 9.43
C GLY A 146 -1.04 9.45 10.71
N GLU A 147 -2.01 10.37 10.72
CA GLU A 147 -2.32 11.19 11.89
C GLU A 147 -3.47 10.63 12.77
N SER A 148 -3.46 11.09 14.02
CA SER A 148 -4.45 10.84 15.06
C SER A 148 -5.51 11.94 15.05
N LEU A 149 -6.78 11.60 14.79
CA LEU A 149 -7.91 12.54 14.76
C LEU A 149 -8.68 12.49 16.07
N LEU A 150 -8.84 13.64 16.70
CA LEU A 150 -9.65 13.81 17.90
C LEU A 150 -11.01 14.41 17.53
N LEU A 151 -12.06 13.63 17.75
CA LEU A 151 -13.41 13.94 17.29
C LEU A 151 -14.38 14.04 18.46
N THR A 152 -15.32 14.99 18.43
CA THR A 152 -16.32 15.18 19.49
C THR A 152 -17.71 15.45 18.93
N ASN A 153 -18.75 15.29 19.76
CA ASN A 153 -20.12 15.68 19.48
C ASN A 153 -20.87 15.95 20.82
N PRO A 154 -21.78 16.94 20.89
CA PRO A 154 -22.56 17.21 22.12
C PRO A 154 -23.36 16.01 22.65
N SER A 155 -23.78 15.10 21.77
CA SER A 155 -24.56 13.90 22.12
C SER A 155 -23.74 12.81 22.78
N ILE A 156 -22.40 12.91 22.76
CA ILE A 156 -21.48 11.93 23.37
C ILE A 156 -20.80 12.45 24.63
N GLN A 157 -21.27 13.56 25.23
CA GLN A 157 -20.67 14.07 26.45
C GLN A 157 -20.70 13.03 27.58
N HIS A 158 -19.69 13.10 28.44
CA HIS A 158 -19.47 12.12 29.50
C HIS A 158 -20.61 12.20 30.52
N ASP A 159 -21.41 11.15 30.58
CA ASP A 159 -22.42 10.97 31.62
C ASP A 159 -21.90 9.92 32.59
N VAL A 160 -21.63 10.35 33.82
CA VAL A 160 -21.08 9.49 34.88
C VAL A 160 -22.12 8.45 35.35
N GLY A 161 -23.41 8.76 35.23
CA GLY A 161 -24.50 7.88 35.67
C GLY A 161 -24.81 6.75 34.68
N ASP A 162 -24.59 6.99 33.38
CA ASP A 162 -24.83 6.01 32.32
C ASP A 162 -23.80 6.15 31.19
N PRO A 163 -22.55 5.69 31.39
CA PRO A 163 -21.49 5.92 30.43
C PRO A 163 -21.73 5.16 29.13
N PHE A 164 -21.17 5.68 28.04
CA PHE A 164 -21.13 4.94 26.79
C PHE A 164 -20.15 3.77 26.85
N VAL A 165 -20.56 2.64 26.28
CA VAL A 165 -19.77 1.40 26.27
C VAL A 165 -19.27 1.03 24.88
N ARG A 166 -19.98 1.44 23.82
CA ARG A 166 -19.65 1.07 22.44
C ARG A 166 -20.14 2.12 21.44
N PHE A 167 -19.29 2.41 20.46
CA PHE A 167 -19.58 3.25 19.31
C PHE A 167 -19.37 2.46 18.03
N LEU A 168 -20.33 2.52 17.12
CA LEU A 168 -20.22 2.05 15.75
C LEU A 168 -20.11 3.27 14.86
N LEU A 169 -18.92 3.48 14.32
CA LEU A 169 -18.55 4.63 13.50
C LEU A 169 -18.48 4.25 12.03
N GLU A 170 -18.79 5.23 11.20
CA GLU A 170 -18.71 5.17 9.75
C GLU A 170 -17.76 6.29 9.30
N LEU A 171 -16.71 5.93 8.56
CA LEU A 171 -15.66 6.84 8.12
C LEU A 171 -15.61 6.87 6.60
N ASP A 172 -15.82 8.05 6.04
CA ASP A 172 -15.59 8.30 4.62
C ASP A 172 -14.13 8.75 4.45
N TYR A 173 -13.38 8.10 3.57
CA TYR A 173 -12.00 8.49 3.29
C TYR A 173 -11.73 8.66 1.79
N THR A 174 -10.64 9.34 1.45
CA THR A 174 -10.14 9.53 0.08
C THR A 174 -8.67 9.18 0.03
N PHE A 175 -8.18 8.66 -1.10
CA PHE A 175 -6.75 8.39 -1.26
C PHE A 175 -5.96 9.67 -1.55
N THR A 176 -4.78 9.81 -0.93
CA THR A 176 -3.96 11.03 -0.98
C THR A 176 -3.37 11.31 -2.35
N ASP A 177 -2.98 10.27 -3.08
CA ASP A 177 -2.14 10.40 -4.28
C ASP A 177 -2.89 10.94 -5.49
N ASP A 178 -4.17 10.61 -5.60
CA ASP A 178 -5.00 10.89 -6.76
C ASP A 178 -6.31 11.61 -6.41
N GLY A 179 -6.57 11.86 -5.11
CA GLY A 179 -7.79 12.49 -4.63
C GLY A 179 -9.04 11.67 -4.92
N THR A 180 -8.87 10.38 -5.27
CA THR A 180 -9.97 9.49 -5.59
C THR A 180 -10.79 9.24 -4.33
N ALA A 181 -12.12 9.26 -4.46
CA ALA A 181 -13.02 8.84 -3.41
C ALA A 181 -12.66 7.41 -3.00
N GLY A 182 -12.37 7.21 -1.72
CA GLY A 182 -12.25 5.89 -1.12
C GLY A 182 -13.64 5.32 -0.85
N ASP A 183 -13.65 4.20 -0.13
CA ASP A 183 -14.88 3.59 0.36
C ASP A 183 -15.26 4.14 1.74
N THR A 184 -16.37 3.67 2.28
CA THR A 184 -16.78 3.92 3.65
C THR A 184 -16.33 2.77 4.54
N TYR A 185 -15.63 3.07 5.63
CA TYR A 185 -15.10 2.08 6.57
C TYR A 185 -15.87 2.10 7.90
N ALA A 186 -16.20 0.93 8.43
CA ALA A 186 -16.87 0.80 9.73
C ALA A 186 -15.86 0.50 10.85
N VAL A 187 -15.85 1.33 11.90
CA VAL A 187 -15.00 1.12 13.10
C VAL A 187 -15.88 0.94 14.32
N ALA A 188 -15.62 -0.12 15.07
CA ALA A 188 -16.15 -0.25 16.43
C ALA A 188 -15.14 0.31 17.43
N VAL A 189 -15.59 1.21 18.29
CA VAL A 189 -14.80 1.72 19.41
C VAL A 189 -15.50 1.29 20.69
N ASP A 190 -14.83 0.44 21.45
CA ASP A 190 -15.28 0.04 22.78
C ASP A 190 -14.63 0.97 23.80
N ALA A 191 -15.42 1.47 24.75
CA ALA A 191 -14.87 2.19 25.88
C ALA A 191 -14.19 1.16 26.80
N GLU A 192 -12.87 1.25 26.97
CA GLU A 192 -12.17 0.43 27.95
C GLU A 192 -12.75 0.72 29.34
N ARG A 193 -13.08 -0.33 30.07
CA ARG A 193 -13.56 -0.27 31.46
C ARG A 193 -12.43 0.12 32.42
#